data_AF-A0A0F8A2N3-F1
#
_entry.id   AF-A0A0F8A2N3-F1
#
_cell.length_a   1.000
_cell.length_b   1.000
_cell.length_c   1.000
_cell.angle_alpha   90.00
_cell.angle_beta   90.00
_cell.angle_gamma   90.00
#
_symmetry.space_group_name_H-M   'P 1'
#
loop_
_entity.id
_entity.type
_entity.pdbx_description
1 polymer ?
#
loop_
_entity_poly.entity_id
_entity_poly.type
_entity_poly.pdbx_seq_one_letter_code
_entity_poly.pdbx_strand_id
1 'polypeptide(L)'
;MAANAKQDTFPSIETTRECYRQQPDSLGVIWSNWYTDDVEWHRAPVNLASYCKIKCPRLSQEKSESRLRSAWIALRYYNLGIASNLVRDEGCEARYRAYKTPSEDDLRQWTWKPFRVHSHRMSPQGVVFNDQAQFLPRVRDLLLGLPARPTIPAYIRAVRALGKTFVPDAIALPRRADSEGIKDRNIIMRHTMTKQQTPRLHAACRSRNITVTAAFPAAHMLSCQTAWNDATKKPRDQYMSFEMFDVRPWIRRPFDPRGNFGTDYYGLIPCRFDFSNGRSYDVLAKEIDAWLKSVRQEHLADPAGMDAILYVTQSFLGGPTPDPLPPWAPVFGGFDVQSGVLCNSGSINRSWIWTFDNCFNILFTRNEACYGASMFEQLMRNTVDRLGWLV
;
A
#
# COMPACT_ATOMS: atom_id res chain seq x y z
N MET A 1 -10.69 10.16 49.24
CA MET A 1 -10.41 9.14 48.21
C MET A 1 -10.86 9.68 46.87
N ALA A 2 -9.94 10.25 46.09
CA ALA A 2 -10.25 10.79 44.77
C ALA A 2 -10.25 9.65 43.74
N ALA A 3 -11.34 9.53 42.99
CA ALA A 3 -11.44 8.58 41.90
C ALA A 3 -10.49 8.98 40.77
N ASN A 4 -9.54 8.10 40.44
CA ASN A 4 -8.66 8.26 39.28
C ASN A 4 -9.51 8.32 38.01
N ALA A 5 -9.53 9.48 37.37
CA ALA A 5 -10.03 9.63 36.01
C ALA A 5 -9.19 8.74 35.09
N LYS A 6 -9.82 7.73 34.48
CA LYS A 6 -9.20 6.97 33.39
C LYS A 6 -8.94 7.94 32.26
N GLN A 7 -7.66 8.20 32.00
CA GLN A 7 -7.20 8.91 30.83
C GLN A 7 -7.66 8.11 29.60
N ASP A 8 -8.56 8.68 28.79
CA ASP A 8 -8.98 8.09 27.53
C ASP A 8 -7.77 8.02 26.59
N THR A 9 -7.11 6.87 26.56
CA THR A 9 -5.96 6.62 25.70
C THR A 9 -6.43 6.61 24.25
N PHE A 10 -5.86 7.50 23.45
CA PHE A 10 -5.77 7.42 21.99
C PHE A 10 -5.53 5.97 21.53
N PRO A 11 -6.00 5.50 20.35
CA PRO A 11 -5.92 4.08 19.93
C PRO A 11 -4.49 3.56 19.69
N SER A 12 -3.48 4.38 19.98
CA SER A 12 -2.06 4.08 19.94
C SER A 12 -1.51 3.82 21.34
N ILE A 13 -0.97 2.62 21.57
CA ILE A 13 -0.22 2.29 22.79
C ILE A 13 1.26 2.53 22.49
N GLU A 14 1.95 3.35 23.27
CA GLU A 14 3.41 3.47 23.17
C GLU A 14 4.05 2.13 23.61
N THR A 15 4.72 1.43 22.70
CA THR A 15 5.34 0.12 22.97
C THR A 15 6.77 0.24 23.45
N THR A 16 7.48 1.26 22.97
CA THR A 16 8.80 1.70 23.41
C THR A 16 8.87 3.22 23.23
N ARG A 17 9.85 3.90 23.84
CA ARG A 17 10.02 5.36 23.71
C ARG A 17 9.94 5.76 22.22
N GLU A 18 8.95 6.59 21.88
CA GLU A 18 8.66 7.09 20.52
C GLU A 18 8.14 6.05 19.49
N CYS A 19 7.75 4.86 19.92
CA CYS A 19 7.11 3.85 19.06
C CYS A 19 5.66 3.60 19.51
N TYR A 20 4.72 3.71 18.58
CA TYR A 20 3.30 3.59 18.86
C TYR A 20 2.67 2.41 18.11
N ARG A 21 1.88 1.59 18.81
CA ARG A 21 1.10 0.46 18.27
C ARG A 21 -0.37 0.83 18.17
N GLN A 22 -0.90 0.91 16.96
CA GLN A 22 -2.34 1.00 16.73
C GLN A 22 -2.96 -0.39 16.97
N GLN A 23 -3.95 -0.49 17.87
CA GLN A 23 -4.71 -1.73 18.04
C GLN A 23 -5.61 -1.97 16.82
N PRO A 24 -5.79 -3.23 16.35
CA PRO A 24 -6.81 -3.54 15.34
C PRO A 24 -8.18 -3.23 15.94
N ASP A 25 -8.85 -2.20 15.43
CA ASP A 25 -10.24 -1.94 15.78
C ASP A 25 -11.18 -2.79 14.91
N SER A 26 -12.46 -2.77 15.26
CA SER A 26 -13.53 -3.45 14.52
C SER A 26 -13.62 -3.04 13.05
N LEU A 27 -13.04 -1.91 12.65
CA LEU A 27 -13.12 -1.41 11.28
C LEU A 27 -12.03 -2.00 10.38
N GLY A 28 -10.84 -2.28 10.91
CA GLY A 28 -9.79 -3.01 10.17
C GLY A 28 -10.24 -4.42 9.75
N VAL A 29 -11.03 -5.08 10.59
CA VAL A 29 -11.67 -6.37 10.28
C VAL A 29 -12.77 -6.22 9.22
N ILE A 30 -13.54 -5.13 9.23
CA ILE A 30 -14.56 -4.84 8.23
C ILE A 30 -13.93 -4.57 6.86
N TRP A 31 -12.87 -3.76 6.80
CA TRP A 31 -12.10 -3.50 5.57
C TRP A 31 -11.50 -4.77 4.98
N SER A 32 -10.95 -5.63 5.84
CA SER A 32 -10.43 -6.94 5.48
C SER A 32 -11.51 -7.83 4.85
N ASN A 33 -12.68 -7.94 5.50
CA ASN A 33 -13.78 -8.77 5.00
C ASN A 33 -14.35 -8.25 3.68
N TRP A 34 -14.46 -6.93 3.52
CA TRP A 34 -14.88 -6.32 2.24
C TRP A 34 -13.91 -6.55 1.11
N TYR A 35 -12.60 -6.46 1.38
CA TYR A 35 -11.59 -6.77 0.38
C TYR A 35 -11.70 -8.24 -0.08
N THR A 36 -11.96 -9.17 0.85
CA THR A 36 -12.19 -10.59 0.52
C THR A 36 -13.44 -10.78 -0.33
N ASP A 37 -14.56 -10.12 0.01
CA ASP A 37 -15.81 -10.19 -0.77
C ASP A 37 -15.61 -9.62 -2.19
N ASP A 38 -14.98 -8.45 -2.36
CA ASP A 38 -14.77 -7.85 -3.70
C ASP A 38 -13.87 -8.73 -4.60
N VAL A 39 -12.91 -9.44 -4.01
CA VAL A 39 -12.09 -10.45 -4.70
C VAL A 39 -12.92 -11.68 -5.10
N GLU A 40 -13.77 -12.19 -4.22
CA GLU A 40 -14.68 -13.33 -4.47
C GLU A 40 -15.66 -13.02 -5.61
N TRP A 41 -16.15 -11.78 -5.69
CA TRP A 41 -17.11 -11.34 -6.71
C TRP A 41 -16.48 -10.70 -7.96
N HIS A 42 -15.16 -10.81 -8.14
CA HIS A 42 -14.40 -10.27 -9.29
C HIS A 42 -14.62 -8.77 -9.55
N ARG A 43 -14.82 -7.98 -8.49
CA ARG A 43 -14.91 -6.53 -8.58
C ARG A 43 -13.51 -5.95 -8.45
N ALA A 44 -13.10 -5.09 -9.38
CA ALA A 44 -11.85 -4.33 -9.22
C ALA A 44 -11.95 -3.56 -7.89
N PRO A 45 -10.90 -3.56 -7.04
CA PRO A 45 -10.95 -2.85 -5.78
C PRO A 45 -11.10 -1.35 -6.04
N VAL A 46 -12.34 -0.86 -5.92
CA VAL A 46 -12.65 0.56 -5.96
C VAL A 46 -12.27 1.13 -4.60
N ASN A 47 -11.02 1.57 -4.49
CA ASN A 47 -10.68 2.50 -3.43
C ASN A 47 -11.42 3.81 -3.75
N LEU A 48 -12.40 4.16 -2.91
CA LEU A 48 -13.31 5.34 -2.95
C LEU A 48 -14.78 5.07 -3.34
N ALA A 49 -15.48 4.32 -2.50
CA ALA A 49 -16.81 4.70 -1.98
C ALA A 49 -17.17 3.76 -0.81
N SER A 50 -16.78 4.13 0.40
CA SER A 50 -17.12 3.34 1.59
C SER A 50 -18.60 3.48 1.94
N TYR A 51 -19.37 2.40 1.83
CA TYR A 51 -20.69 2.29 2.45
C TYR A 51 -20.58 1.41 3.69
N CYS A 52 -20.98 1.92 4.86
CA CYS A 52 -20.97 1.13 6.09
C CYS A 52 -22.38 0.60 6.39
N LYS A 53 -22.55 -0.72 6.46
CA LYS A 53 -23.81 -1.34 6.87
C LYS A 53 -23.86 -1.49 8.39
N ILE A 54 -24.52 -0.54 9.05
CA ILE A 54 -24.73 -0.60 10.49
C ILE A 54 -26.02 -1.37 10.76
N LYS A 55 -25.92 -2.56 11.35
CA LYS A 55 -27.09 -3.35 11.78
C LYS A 55 -27.65 -2.71 13.05
N CYS A 56 -28.62 -1.81 12.90
CA CYS A 56 -29.36 -1.31 14.04
C CYS A 56 -30.39 -2.36 14.51
N PRO A 57 -30.59 -2.54 15.83
CA PRO A 57 -31.80 -3.20 16.35
C PRO A 57 -33.06 -2.53 15.76
N ARG A 58 -34.24 -3.17 15.84
CA ARG A 58 -35.51 -2.52 15.46
C ARG A 58 -35.75 -1.29 16.35
N LEU A 59 -35.18 -0.16 15.95
CA LEU A 59 -35.33 1.15 16.57
C LEU A 59 -36.31 1.96 15.74
N SER A 60 -36.90 2.99 16.34
CA SER A 60 -37.61 4.00 15.57
C SER A 60 -36.66 4.66 14.54
N GLN A 61 -37.22 5.23 13.48
CA GLN A 61 -36.45 5.92 12.45
C GLN A 61 -35.57 7.02 13.06
N GLU A 62 -36.12 7.82 13.97
CA GLU A 62 -35.41 8.88 14.69
C GLU A 62 -34.23 8.35 15.52
N LYS A 63 -34.42 7.27 16.28
CA LYS A 63 -33.35 6.64 17.06
C LYS A 63 -32.28 6.01 16.18
N SER A 64 -32.66 5.49 15.00
CA SER A 64 -31.72 4.95 14.02
C SER A 64 -30.89 6.07 13.39
N GLU A 65 -31.52 7.15 12.96
CA GLU A 65 -30.86 8.32 12.41
C GLU A 65 -29.89 8.96 13.41
N SER A 66 -30.32 9.16 14.66
CA SER A 66 -29.45 9.67 15.74
C SER A 66 -28.20 8.80 15.90
N ARG A 67 -28.36 7.47 15.97
CA ARG A 67 -27.22 6.54 16.07
C ARG A 67 -26.30 6.57 14.85
N LEU A 68 -26.86 6.64 13.63
CA LEU A 68 -26.06 6.72 12.41
C LEU A 68 -25.28 8.05 12.34
N ARG A 69 -25.87 9.16 12.80
CA ARG A 69 -25.18 10.46 12.93
C ARG A 69 -24.03 10.39 13.94
N SER A 70 -24.25 9.77 15.11
CA SER A 70 -23.19 9.55 16.08
C SER A 70 -22.08 8.63 15.54
N ALA A 71 -22.43 7.58 14.81
CA ALA A 71 -21.47 6.70 14.16
C ALA A 71 -20.67 7.41 13.07
N TRP A 72 -21.31 8.29 12.29
CA TRP A 72 -20.64 9.14 11.31
C TRP A 72 -19.66 10.12 11.96
N ILE A 73 -20.06 10.76 13.07
CA ILE A 73 -19.16 11.60 13.87
C ILE A 73 -17.94 10.80 14.32
N ALA A 74 -18.16 9.63 14.93
CA ALA A 74 -17.08 8.76 15.38
C ALA A 74 -16.16 8.37 14.21
N LEU A 75 -16.73 7.97 13.06
CA LEU A 75 -15.97 7.60 11.87
C LEU A 75 -15.06 8.75 11.40
N ARG A 76 -15.57 9.98 11.33
CA ARG A 76 -14.75 11.14 10.94
C ARG A 76 -13.72 11.47 12.00
N TYR A 77 -14.10 11.45 13.28
CA TYR A 77 -13.21 11.77 14.40
C TYR A 77 -12.01 10.81 14.47
N TYR A 78 -12.26 9.52 14.28
CA TYR A 78 -11.21 8.48 14.33
C TYR A 78 -10.52 8.25 12.98
N ASN A 79 -10.97 8.86 11.89
CA ASN A 79 -10.33 8.80 10.57
C ASN A 79 -9.90 10.19 10.10
N LEU A 80 -8.66 10.54 10.44
CA LEU A 80 -8.05 11.83 10.12
C LEU A 80 -8.12 12.16 8.62
N GLY A 81 -8.12 11.16 7.74
CA GLY A 81 -8.25 11.37 6.29
C GLY A 81 -9.62 11.89 5.86
N ILE A 82 -10.69 11.56 6.59
CA ILE A 82 -12.06 12.02 6.34
C ILE A 82 -12.34 13.35 7.06
N ALA A 83 -11.69 13.59 8.20
CA ALA A 83 -11.86 14.82 8.97
C ALA A 83 -10.86 15.94 8.65
N SER A 84 -9.77 15.65 7.92
CA SER A 84 -8.80 16.68 7.54
C SER A 84 -9.38 17.70 6.56
N ASN A 85 -9.09 18.97 6.79
CA ASN A 85 -9.33 20.04 5.81
C ASN A 85 -8.06 20.27 4.99
N LEU A 86 -8.23 20.67 3.73
CA LEU A 86 -7.13 21.20 2.92
C LEU A 86 -6.90 22.66 3.32
N VAL A 87 -5.78 22.93 3.96
CA VAL A 87 -5.35 24.28 4.34
C VAL A 87 -4.29 24.74 3.36
N ARG A 88 -4.37 26.02 2.97
CA ARG A 88 -3.35 26.68 2.15
C ARG A 88 -2.39 27.39 3.10
N ASP A 89 -1.10 27.17 2.91
CA ASP A 89 -0.09 27.89 3.67
C ASP A 89 -0.01 29.34 3.16
N GLU A 90 -0.06 30.33 4.05
CA GLU A 90 0.01 31.74 3.66
C GLU A 90 1.47 32.08 3.31
N GLY A 91 1.77 32.08 2.01
CA GLY A 91 3.12 32.32 1.47
C GLY A 91 3.67 31.17 0.64
N CYS A 92 3.00 30.02 0.60
CA CYS A 92 3.35 28.90 -0.26
C CYS A 92 2.13 28.42 -1.07
N GLU A 93 2.33 28.06 -2.34
CA GLU A 93 1.24 27.46 -3.14
C GLU A 93 0.88 26.04 -2.67
N ALA A 94 1.66 25.46 -1.75
CA ALA A 94 1.39 24.15 -1.19
C ALA A 94 0.11 24.14 -0.35
N ARG A 95 -0.70 23.10 -0.56
CA ARG A 95 -1.83 22.77 0.31
C ARG A 95 -1.47 21.54 1.11
N TYR A 96 -1.73 21.58 2.41
CA TYR A 96 -1.52 20.44 3.29
C TYR A 96 -2.83 20.06 3.99
N ARG A 97 -2.91 18.81 4.44
CA ARG A 97 -4.04 18.34 5.25
C ARG A 97 -3.80 18.75 6.70
N ALA A 98 -4.69 19.55 7.24
CA ALA A 98 -4.70 19.87 8.66
C ALA A 98 -5.90 19.17 9.30
N TYR A 99 -5.65 18.43 10.38
CA TYR A 99 -6.70 17.99 11.29
C TYR A 99 -6.72 18.95 12.46
N LYS A 100 -7.86 19.61 12.66
CA LYS A 100 -8.15 20.38 13.86
C LYS A 100 -9.14 19.57 14.68
N THR A 101 -8.90 19.45 15.98
CA THR A 101 -9.88 18.85 16.90
C THR A 101 -11.21 19.59 16.70
N PRO A 102 -12.28 18.89 16.30
CA PRO A 102 -13.53 19.53 15.93
C PRO A 102 -14.19 20.16 17.17
N SER A 103 -14.68 21.38 17.02
CA SER A 103 -15.60 21.99 17.98
C SER A 103 -16.98 21.30 17.94
N GLU A 104 -17.84 21.57 18.92
CA GLU A 104 -19.23 21.06 18.87
C GLU A 104 -19.97 21.49 17.60
N ASP A 105 -19.69 22.69 17.10
CA ASP A 105 -20.27 23.20 15.86
C ASP A 105 -19.73 22.45 14.64
N ASP A 106 -18.44 22.12 14.61
CA ASP A 106 -17.86 21.29 13.55
C ASP A 106 -18.52 19.91 13.53
N LEU A 107 -18.71 19.29 14.70
CA LEU A 107 -19.39 18.00 14.84
C LEU A 107 -20.85 18.06 14.36
N ARG A 108 -21.56 19.16 14.66
CA ARG A 108 -22.91 19.40 14.12
C ARG A 108 -22.85 19.51 12.59
N GLN A 109 -21.98 20.34 12.03
CA GLN A 109 -21.85 20.52 10.58
C GLN A 109 -21.49 19.22 9.85
N TRP A 110 -20.67 18.36 10.46
CA TRP A 110 -20.33 17.04 9.93
C TRP A 110 -21.53 16.15 9.74
N THR A 111 -22.58 16.30 10.54
CA THR A 111 -23.80 15.51 10.39
C THR A 111 -24.84 16.21 9.53
N TRP A 112 -24.92 17.54 9.55
CA TRP A 112 -25.97 18.26 8.83
C TRP A 112 -25.74 18.38 7.33
N LYS A 113 -24.48 18.54 6.89
CA LYS A 113 -24.18 18.85 5.48
C LYS A 113 -23.85 17.61 4.62
N PRO A 114 -22.92 16.72 5.02
CA PRO A 114 -22.53 15.58 4.18
C PRO A 114 -23.32 14.29 4.47
N PHE A 115 -24.04 14.21 5.58
CA PHE A 115 -24.70 12.98 6.01
C PHE A 115 -26.21 13.02 5.71
N ARG A 116 -26.70 12.01 4.97
CA ARG A 116 -28.11 11.83 4.63
C ARG A 116 -28.56 10.43 5.01
N VAL A 117 -29.73 10.33 5.64
CA VAL A 117 -30.38 9.03 5.93
C VAL A 117 -31.43 8.75 4.88
N HIS A 118 -31.26 7.66 4.15
CA HIS A 118 -32.29 7.16 3.24
C HIS A 118 -33.21 6.21 4.01
N SER A 119 -34.48 6.57 4.16
CA SER A 119 -35.48 5.86 4.98
C SER A 119 -36.02 4.58 4.32
N HIS A 120 -35.84 4.44 3.01
CA HIS A 120 -36.22 3.23 2.29
C HIS A 120 -35.07 2.22 2.30
N ARG A 121 -35.41 0.95 2.53
CA ARG A 121 -34.49 -0.19 2.39
C ARG A 121 -34.00 -0.24 0.93
N MET A 122 -33.02 0.56 0.59
CA MET A 122 -32.14 0.21 -0.51
C MET A 122 -31.41 -1.01 0.01
N SER A 123 -31.69 -2.20 -0.54
CA SER A 123 -30.69 -3.26 -0.43
C SER A 123 -29.37 -2.66 -0.96
N PRO A 124 -28.20 -3.16 -0.57
CA PRO A 124 -26.94 -2.70 -1.16
C PRO A 124 -26.94 -2.73 -2.70
N GLN A 125 -27.83 -3.54 -3.31
CA GLN A 125 -28.05 -3.58 -4.76
C GLN A 125 -28.81 -2.36 -5.33
N GLY A 126 -29.36 -1.48 -4.48
CA GLY A 126 -30.16 -0.31 -4.85
C GLY A 126 -29.49 1.03 -4.59
N VAL A 127 -28.21 1.09 -4.18
CA VAL A 127 -27.45 2.34 -4.20
C VAL A 127 -27.18 2.69 -5.67
N VAL A 128 -28.13 3.36 -6.30
CA VAL A 128 -27.94 3.95 -7.62
C VAL A 128 -27.17 5.25 -7.40
N PHE A 129 -25.88 5.26 -7.77
CA PHE A 129 -25.10 6.48 -7.88
C PHE A 129 -25.64 7.29 -9.07
N ASN A 130 -26.81 7.93 -8.91
CA ASN A 130 -27.53 8.63 -9.98
C ASN A 130 -26.60 9.38 -10.95
N ASP A 131 -26.13 10.54 -10.52
CA ASP A 131 -25.23 11.45 -11.22
C ASP A 131 -23.84 11.50 -10.55
N GLN A 132 -23.69 10.88 -9.37
CA GLN A 132 -22.46 10.98 -8.59
C GLN A 132 -21.28 10.21 -9.19
N ALA A 133 -21.53 9.25 -10.08
CA ALA A 133 -20.47 8.56 -10.82
C ALA A 133 -19.60 9.54 -11.64
N GLN A 134 -20.16 10.67 -12.07
CA GLN A 134 -19.41 11.72 -12.78
C GLN A 134 -18.42 12.47 -11.86
N PHE A 135 -18.64 12.42 -10.54
CA PHE A 135 -17.78 13.03 -9.52
C PHE A 135 -16.77 12.05 -8.93
N LEU A 136 -16.88 10.75 -9.25
CA LEU A 136 -15.85 9.79 -8.88
C LEU A 136 -14.63 9.99 -9.79
N PRO A 137 -13.42 9.82 -9.24
CA PRO A 137 -12.22 9.72 -10.07
C PRO A 137 -12.42 8.68 -11.17
N ARG A 138 -12.03 9.01 -12.40
CA ARG A 138 -12.08 8.03 -13.49
C ARG A 138 -11.13 6.88 -13.16
N VAL A 139 -11.61 5.65 -13.33
CA VAL A 139 -10.74 4.47 -13.14
C VAL A 139 -9.57 4.52 -14.12
N ARG A 140 -8.43 3.98 -13.68
CA ARG A 140 -7.17 3.90 -14.45
C ARG A 140 -7.40 3.42 -15.88
N ASP A 141 -8.21 2.39 -16.06
CA ASP A 141 -8.41 1.74 -17.36
C ASP A 141 -9.10 2.67 -18.37
N LEU A 142 -10.11 3.42 -17.92
CA LEU A 142 -10.76 4.45 -18.76
C LEU A 142 -9.79 5.59 -19.11
N LEU A 143 -8.95 5.99 -18.16
CA LEU A 143 -7.97 7.07 -18.36
C LEU A 143 -6.86 6.70 -19.35
N LEU A 144 -6.48 5.41 -19.38
CA LEU A 144 -5.50 4.86 -20.31
C LEU A 144 -6.12 4.40 -21.64
N GLY A 145 -7.45 4.44 -21.78
CA GLY A 145 -8.16 3.91 -22.96
C GLY A 145 -8.01 2.40 -23.11
N LEU A 146 -7.89 1.68 -22.00
CA LEU A 146 -7.74 0.23 -21.98
C LEU A 146 -9.08 -0.46 -22.26
N PRO A 147 -9.07 -1.58 -22.99
CA PRO A 147 -10.26 -2.41 -23.15
C PRO A 147 -10.65 -3.03 -21.80
N ALA A 148 -11.94 -3.35 -21.63
CA ALA A 148 -12.45 -3.99 -20.41
C ALA A 148 -11.84 -5.38 -20.14
N ARG A 149 -11.18 -5.98 -21.14
CA ARG A 149 -10.43 -7.23 -21.03
C ARG A 149 -9.13 -7.10 -21.84
N PRO A 150 -8.03 -7.72 -21.39
CA PRO A 150 -6.80 -7.80 -22.18
C PRO A 150 -7.07 -8.34 -23.59
N THR A 151 -6.47 -7.70 -24.60
CA THR A 151 -6.46 -8.26 -25.96
C THR A 151 -5.58 -9.51 -26.01
N ILE A 152 -5.79 -10.41 -26.98
CA ILE A 152 -4.94 -11.60 -27.15
C ILE A 152 -3.45 -11.23 -27.25
N PRO A 153 -3.02 -10.22 -28.05
CA PRO A 153 -1.62 -9.82 -28.09
C PRO A 153 -1.09 -9.34 -26.72
N ALA A 154 -1.88 -8.59 -25.97
CA ALA A 154 -1.50 -8.13 -24.63
C ALA A 154 -1.37 -9.30 -23.65
N TYR A 155 -2.29 -10.26 -23.70
CA TYR A 155 -2.25 -11.48 -22.89
C TYR A 155 -1.01 -12.33 -23.17
N ILE A 156 -0.68 -12.55 -24.45
CA ILE A 156 0.54 -13.30 -24.85
C ILE A 156 1.80 -12.60 -24.31
N ARG A 157 1.87 -11.26 -24.40
CA ARG A 157 2.99 -10.50 -23.84
C ARG A 157 3.07 -10.65 -22.32
N ALA A 158 1.94 -10.56 -21.62
CA ALA A 158 1.88 -10.73 -20.17
C ALA A 158 2.38 -12.11 -19.73
N VAL A 159 1.89 -13.18 -20.36
CA VAL A 159 2.35 -14.55 -20.09
C VAL A 159 3.84 -14.70 -20.37
N ARG A 160 4.35 -14.12 -21.46
CA ARG A 160 5.78 -14.15 -21.77
C ARG A 160 6.63 -13.39 -20.75
N ALA A 161 6.17 -12.22 -20.29
CA ALA A 161 6.84 -11.45 -19.26
C ALA A 161 6.90 -12.23 -17.94
N LEU A 162 5.76 -12.78 -17.51
CA LEU A 162 5.67 -13.62 -16.32
C LEU A 162 6.55 -14.88 -16.42
N GLY A 163 6.53 -15.57 -17.56
CA GLY A 163 7.34 -16.77 -17.79
C GLY A 163 8.86 -16.51 -17.79
N LYS A 164 9.31 -15.29 -18.11
CA LYS A 164 10.72 -14.89 -17.97
C LYS A 164 11.11 -14.56 -16.53
N THR A 165 10.15 -14.09 -15.75
CA THR A 165 10.38 -13.67 -14.36
C THR A 165 10.32 -14.82 -13.38
N PHE A 166 9.36 -15.73 -13.54
CA PHE A 166 9.20 -16.88 -12.65
C PHE A 166 10.35 -17.86 -12.82
N VAL A 167 10.95 -18.22 -11.70
CA VAL A 167 12.08 -19.15 -11.64
C VAL A 167 11.84 -20.18 -10.55
N PRO A 168 12.33 -21.42 -10.75
CA PRO A 168 12.43 -22.36 -9.65
C PRO A 168 13.39 -21.79 -8.59
N ASP A 169 13.13 -22.12 -7.33
CA ASP A 169 14.02 -21.79 -6.20
C ASP A 169 14.38 -20.30 -6.05
N ALA A 170 13.43 -19.41 -6.32
CA ALA A 170 13.60 -18.00 -5.98
C ALA A 170 13.84 -17.79 -4.47
N ILE A 171 14.60 -16.75 -4.13
CA ILE A 171 14.78 -16.25 -2.77
C ILE A 171 13.39 -15.96 -2.18
N ALA A 172 13.03 -16.68 -1.13
CA ALA A 172 11.85 -16.45 -0.33
C ALA A 172 12.27 -15.97 1.06
N LEU A 173 11.35 -15.39 1.84
CA LEU A 173 11.64 -15.20 3.27
C LEU A 173 11.39 -16.51 4.02
N PRO A 174 12.26 -16.85 5.01
CA PRO A 174 12.02 -17.99 5.88
C PRO A 174 10.68 -17.87 6.60
N ARG A 175 9.83 -18.88 6.45
CA ARG A 175 8.58 -18.97 7.21
C ARG A 175 8.85 -19.43 8.63
N ARG A 176 8.02 -18.96 9.56
CA ARG A 176 7.94 -19.50 10.91
C ARG A 176 7.51 -20.97 10.86
N ALA A 177 8.15 -21.80 11.68
CA ALA A 177 7.72 -23.19 11.87
C ALA A 177 6.48 -23.31 12.76
N ASP A 178 6.23 -22.32 13.61
CA ASP A 178 5.17 -22.28 14.62
C ASP A 178 3.92 -21.50 14.18
N SER A 179 3.56 -21.55 12.88
CA SER A 179 2.45 -20.76 12.34
C SER A 179 1.05 -21.21 12.79
N GLU A 180 0.91 -22.43 13.32
CA GLU A 180 -0.38 -22.96 13.77
C GLU A 180 -0.96 -22.15 14.94
N GLY A 181 -2.21 -21.72 14.81
CA GLY A 181 -2.92 -20.97 15.84
C GLY A 181 -2.55 -19.48 15.95
N ILE A 182 -1.55 -18.99 15.21
CA ILE A 182 -1.26 -17.56 15.13
C ILE A 182 -2.34 -16.89 14.27
N LYS A 183 -2.93 -15.81 14.80
CA LYS A 183 -3.92 -15.03 14.06
C LYS A 183 -3.28 -14.39 12.83
N ASP A 184 -3.94 -14.53 11.69
CA ASP A 184 -3.60 -13.81 10.46
C ASP A 184 -3.74 -12.30 10.73
N ARG A 185 -2.57 -11.64 10.89
CA ARG A 185 -2.48 -10.23 11.25
C ARG A 185 -1.31 -9.60 10.53
N ASN A 186 -1.56 -8.45 9.92
CA ASN A 186 -0.52 -7.64 9.31
C ASN A 186 0.11 -6.72 10.36
N ILE A 187 1.42 -6.84 10.54
CA ILE A 187 2.23 -5.99 11.40
C ILE A 187 3.05 -5.06 10.51
N ILE A 188 3.02 -3.78 10.86
CA ILE A 188 3.75 -2.73 10.16
C ILE A 188 4.97 -2.36 11.00
N MET A 189 6.12 -2.28 10.34
CA MET A 189 7.34 -1.72 10.91
C MET A 189 7.80 -0.56 10.03
N ARG A 190 8.32 0.50 10.64
CA ARG A 190 8.77 1.69 9.91
C ARG A 190 10.15 2.09 10.40
N HIS A 191 11.02 2.41 9.47
CA HIS A 191 12.27 3.12 9.71
C HIS A 191 12.22 4.48 9.02
N THR A 192 12.61 5.54 9.73
CA THR A 192 12.66 6.90 9.18
C THR A 192 14.08 7.41 9.28
N MET A 193 14.70 7.68 8.14
CA MET A 193 16.00 8.34 8.10
C MET A 193 15.85 9.79 8.52
N THR A 194 16.83 10.31 9.25
CA THR A 194 16.86 11.71 9.66
C THR A 194 16.93 12.66 8.46
N LYS A 195 16.59 13.94 8.69
CA LYS A 195 16.74 15.02 7.70
C LYS A 195 18.20 15.22 7.24
N GLN A 196 19.18 14.77 8.01
CA GLN A 196 20.60 14.79 7.63
C GLN A 196 21.00 13.56 6.81
N GLN A 197 20.50 12.37 7.16
CA GLN A 197 20.80 11.13 6.43
C GLN A 197 20.19 11.11 5.03
N THR A 198 18.99 11.66 4.87
CA THR A 198 18.24 11.60 3.59
C THR A 198 18.99 12.30 2.44
N PRO A 199 19.44 13.57 2.57
CA PRO A 199 20.24 14.21 1.53
C PRO A 199 21.56 13.48 1.24
N ARG A 200 22.19 12.88 2.27
CA ARG A 200 23.43 12.10 2.09
C ARG A 200 23.17 10.84 1.27
N LEU A 201 22.08 10.12 1.53
CA LEU A 201 21.67 8.96 0.73
C LEU A 201 21.43 9.37 -0.73
N HIS A 202 20.71 10.47 -0.96
CA HIS A 202 20.49 10.99 -2.32
C HIS A 202 21.78 11.42 -3.02
N ALA A 203 22.71 12.08 -2.31
CA ALA A 203 24.01 12.45 -2.85
C ALA A 203 24.85 11.20 -3.21
N ALA A 204 24.87 10.21 -2.32
CA ALA A 204 25.57 8.96 -2.54
C ALA A 204 25.04 8.17 -3.74
N CYS A 205 23.71 8.05 -3.88
CA CYS A 205 23.09 7.43 -5.05
C CYS A 205 23.48 8.15 -6.34
N ARG A 206 23.41 9.50 -6.35
CA ARG A 206 23.82 10.32 -7.50
C ARG A 206 25.29 10.12 -7.87
N SER A 207 26.20 10.09 -6.89
CA SER A 207 27.64 9.87 -7.15
C SER A 207 27.95 8.53 -7.81
N ARG A 208 27.08 7.53 -7.61
CA ARG A 208 27.19 6.19 -8.20
C ARG A 208 26.35 6.00 -9.47
N ASN A 209 25.71 7.08 -9.94
CA ASN A 209 24.80 7.08 -11.10
C ASN A 209 23.64 6.08 -10.96
N ILE A 210 23.04 6.00 -9.77
CA ILE A 210 21.84 5.20 -9.47
C ILE A 210 20.77 6.07 -8.76
N THR A 211 19.53 5.62 -8.76
CA THR A 211 18.44 6.25 -7.99
C THR A 211 18.25 5.58 -6.63
N VAL A 212 17.69 6.31 -5.65
CA VAL A 212 17.28 5.71 -4.37
C VAL A 212 16.23 4.60 -4.55
N THR A 213 15.40 4.75 -5.59
CA THR A 213 14.41 3.78 -6.06
C THR A 213 15.04 2.46 -6.51
N ALA A 214 16.27 2.46 -7.00
CA ALA A 214 17.01 1.24 -7.34
C ALA A 214 17.91 0.75 -6.20
N ALA A 215 18.46 1.68 -5.41
CA ALA A 215 19.30 1.41 -4.25
C ALA A 215 18.55 0.62 -3.16
N PHE A 216 17.29 0.99 -2.89
CA PHE A 216 16.43 0.32 -1.91
C PHE A 216 16.13 -1.15 -2.24
N PRO A 217 15.56 -1.51 -3.40
CA PRO A 217 15.30 -2.90 -3.74
C PRO A 217 16.59 -3.72 -3.79
N ALA A 218 17.72 -3.17 -4.27
CA ALA A 218 19.00 -3.86 -4.18
C ALA A 218 19.38 -4.25 -2.74
N ALA A 219 19.24 -3.31 -1.80
CA ALA A 219 19.54 -3.53 -0.38
C ALA A 219 18.56 -4.55 0.23
N HIS A 220 17.28 -4.44 -0.10
CA HIS A 220 16.24 -5.32 0.41
C HIS A 220 16.41 -6.75 -0.11
N MET A 221 16.68 -6.93 -1.41
CA MET A 221 16.89 -8.23 -2.03
C MET A 221 18.09 -8.96 -1.44
N LEU A 222 19.23 -8.27 -1.28
CA LEU A 222 20.41 -8.84 -0.62
C LEU A 222 20.12 -9.20 0.83
N SER A 223 19.31 -8.39 1.53
CA SER A 223 18.90 -8.70 2.90
C SER A 223 17.99 -9.92 2.97
N CYS A 224 17.08 -10.09 2.00
CA CYS A 224 16.26 -11.30 1.86
C CYS A 224 17.13 -12.52 1.59
N GLN A 225 18.14 -12.40 0.72
CA GLN A 225 19.08 -13.47 0.44
C GLN A 225 19.87 -13.87 1.69
N THR A 226 20.41 -12.90 2.44
CA THR A 226 21.10 -13.17 3.71
C THR A 226 20.17 -13.91 4.67
N ALA A 227 18.95 -13.41 4.89
CA ALA A 227 17.97 -14.04 5.79
C ALA A 227 17.63 -15.48 5.36
N TRP A 228 17.47 -15.72 4.06
CA TRP A 228 17.24 -17.06 3.51
C TRP A 228 18.42 -18.00 3.75
N ASN A 229 19.64 -17.57 3.39
CA ASN A 229 20.85 -18.36 3.51
C ASN A 229 21.13 -18.72 4.98
N ASP A 230 20.93 -17.76 5.89
CA ASP A 230 21.13 -17.96 7.33
C ASP A 230 20.17 -18.99 7.91
N ALA A 231 18.90 -18.94 7.50
CA ALA A 231 17.87 -19.83 8.02
C ALA A 231 17.94 -21.24 7.42
N THR A 232 18.22 -21.36 6.12
CA THR A 232 18.11 -22.65 5.40
C THR A 232 19.43 -23.34 5.17
N LYS A 233 20.56 -22.62 5.31
CA LYS A 233 21.90 -23.05 4.93
C LYS A 233 22.02 -23.47 3.45
N LYS A 234 21.07 -23.03 2.61
CA LYS A 234 21.04 -23.31 1.16
C LYS A 234 21.07 -22.00 0.39
N PRO A 235 22.16 -21.69 -0.33
CA PRO A 235 22.22 -20.45 -1.10
C PRO A 235 21.15 -20.44 -2.18
N ARG A 236 20.42 -19.34 -2.28
CA ARG A 236 19.59 -19.01 -3.44
C ARG A 236 20.08 -17.72 -4.05
N ASP A 237 20.10 -17.67 -5.38
CA ASP A 237 20.69 -16.57 -6.13
C ASP A 237 19.73 -15.97 -7.16
N GLN A 238 18.48 -16.41 -7.20
CA GLN A 238 17.48 -15.78 -8.05
C GLN A 238 16.48 -15.05 -7.18
N TYR A 239 16.29 -13.76 -7.40
CA TYR A 239 15.18 -13.02 -6.81
C TYR A 239 14.13 -12.78 -7.88
N MET A 240 12.88 -12.98 -7.52
CA MET A 240 11.74 -12.55 -8.32
C MET A 240 10.85 -11.68 -7.45
N SER A 241 10.17 -10.71 -8.03
CA SER A 241 9.22 -9.86 -7.33
C SER A 241 8.30 -9.18 -8.33
N PHE A 242 7.46 -8.29 -7.82
CA PHE A 242 6.70 -7.37 -8.62
C PHE A 242 7.05 -5.95 -8.22
N GLU A 243 7.18 -5.06 -9.18
CA GLU A 243 7.38 -3.64 -8.92
C GLU A 243 6.11 -2.90 -9.31
N MET A 244 5.76 -1.94 -8.47
CA MET A 244 4.70 -0.98 -8.79
C MET A 244 5.33 0.24 -9.41
N PHE A 245 4.68 0.80 -10.43
CA PHE A 245 5.13 2.03 -11.05
C PHE A 245 3.92 2.90 -11.36
N ASP A 246 4.13 4.19 -11.26
CA ASP A 246 3.11 5.21 -11.49
C ASP A 246 2.76 5.26 -12.97
N VAL A 247 1.50 5.06 -13.37
CA VAL A 247 1.03 5.14 -14.76
C VAL A 247 0.52 6.54 -15.16
N ARG A 248 0.53 7.52 -14.25
CA ARG A 248 0.04 8.88 -14.55
C ARG A 248 0.73 9.57 -15.73
N PRO A 249 2.04 9.38 -15.98
CA PRO A 249 2.69 9.93 -17.18
C PRO A 249 2.05 9.51 -18.51
N TRP A 250 1.25 8.43 -18.54
CA TRP A 250 0.59 7.89 -19.73
C TRP A 250 -0.86 8.39 -19.90
N ILE A 251 -1.42 9.05 -18.88
CA ILE A 251 -2.81 9.49 -18.94
C ILE A 251 -2.89 10.73 -19.84
N ARG A 252 -3.70 10.64 -20.91
CA ARG A 252 -3.87 11.73 -21.88
C ARG A 252 -4.44 12.99 -21.20
N ARG A 253 -3.92 14.16 -21.59
CA ARG A 253 -4.49 15.45 -21.17
C ARG A 253 -5.90 15.64 -21.77
N PRO A 254 -6.84 16.34 -21.09
CA PRO A 254 -6.71 17.06 -19.83
C PRO A 254 -7.01 16.18 -18.61
N PHE A 255 -6.01 15.46 -18.11
CA PHE A 255 -6.07 14.80 -16.83
C PHE A 255 -5.54 15.76 -15.78
N ASP A 256 -6.40 16.13 -14.83
CA ASP A 256 -5.98 16.83 -13.64
C ASP A 256 -5.64 15.81 -12.54
N PRO A 257 -4.35 15.56 -12.25
CA PRO A 257 -3.96 14.69 -11.15
C PRO A 257 -4.47 15.20 -9.80
N ARG A 258 -4.81 16.50 -9.68
CA ARG A 258 -5.33 17.12 -8.44
C ARG A 258 -6.82 16.81 -8.19
N GLY A 259 -7.59 16.49 -9.24
CA GLY A 259 -9.00 16.10 -9.10
C GLY A 259 -9.19 14.65 -8.67
N ASN A 260 -8.13 13.84 -8.74
CA ASN A 260 -8.18 12.40 -8.56
C ASN A 260 -7.35 11.91 -7.36
N PHE A 261 -7.24 12.74 -6.31
CA PHE A 261 -6.56 12.33 -5.09
C PHE A 261 -7.22 11.10 -4.47
N GLY A 262 -6.40 10.11 -4.13
CA GLY A 262 -6.85 8.85 -3.52
C GLY A 262 -7.10 7.71 -4.51
N THR A 263 -6.95 7.94 -5.81
CA THR A 263 -6.94 6.85 -6.81
C THR A 263 -5.52 6.32 -7.00
N ASP A 264 -5.39 5.01 -6.89
CA ASP A 264 -4.15 4.28 -7.15
C ASP A 264 -3.99 4.11 -8.68
N TYR A 265 -3.14 4.95 -9.27
CA TYR A 265 -2.77 4.86 -10.69
C TYR A 265 -1.43 4.16 -10.83
N TYR A 266 -1.35 2.92 -10.35
CA TYR A 266 -0.16 2.12 -10.50
C TYR A 266 -0.41 0.90 -11.39
N GLY A 267 0.62 0.52 -12.13
CA GLY A 267 0.70 -0.78 -12.77
C GLY A 267 1.60 -1.72 -11.96
N LEU A 268 1.56 -3.00 -12.32
CA LEU A 268 2.36 -4.05 -11.70
C LEU A 268 3.26 -4.67 -12.76
N ILE A 269 4.55 -4.84 -12.47
CA ILE A 269 5.51 -5.44 -13.42
C ILE A 269 6.33 -6.51 -12.73
N PRO A 270 6.34 -7.74 -13.24
CA PRO A 270 7.17 -8.81 -12.68
C PRO A 270 8.65 -8.51 -12.99
N CYS A 271 9.50 -8.60 -11.98
CA CYS A 271 10.94 -8.41 -12.11
C CYS A 271 11.71 -9.64 -11.62
N ARG A 272 12.85 -9.92 -12.26
CA ARG A 272 13.80 -10.96 -11.85
C ARG A 272 15.21 -10.39 -11.83
N PHE A 273 15.95 -10.73 -10.79
CA PHE A 273 17.37 -10.37 -10.66
C PHE A 273 18.18 -11.59 -10.24
N ASP A 274 19.36 -11.72 -10.86
CA ASP A 274 20.30 -12.82 -10.64
C ASP A 274 21.46 -12.32 -9.77
N PHE A 275 21.74 -13.05 -8.68
CA PHE A 275 22.75 -12.82 -7.66
C PHE A 275 23.92 -13.80 -7.75
N SER A 276 23.93 -14.67 -8.76
CA SER A 276 24.99 -15.65 -8.99
C SER A 276 26.35 -14.95 -9.07
N ASN A 277 27.41 -15.67 -8.69
CA ASN A 277 28.79 -15.14 -8.71
C ASN A 277 29.07 -14.00 -7.71
N GLY A 278 28.28 -13.88 -6.63
CA GLY A 278 28.61 -12.99 -5.52
C GLY A 278 28.55 -11.51 -5.88
N ARG A 279 27.55 -11.12 -6.67
CA ARG A 279 27.41 -9.76 -7.20
C ARG A 279 27.34 -8.74 -6.07
N SER A 280 28.05 -7.63 -6.25
CA SER A 280 28.05 -6.56 -5.27
C SER A 280 26.73 -5.77 -5.30
N TYR A 281 26.47 -5.08 -4.19
CA TYR A 281 25.36 -4.15 -4.05
C TYR A 281 25.29 -3.12 -5.19
N ASP A 282 26.43 -2.50 -5.54
CA ASP A 282 26.48 -1.46 -6.57
C ASP A 282 26.14 -2.00 -7.96
N VAL A 283 26.58 -3.22 -8.27
CA VAL A 283 26.26 -3.88 -9.55
C VAL A 283 24.76 -4.11 -9.65
N LEU A 284 24.16 -4.68 -8.60
CA LEU A 284 22.73 -4.96 -8.56
C LEU A 284 21.89 -3.67 -8.63
N ALA A 285 22.26 -2.63 -7.88
CA ALA A 285 21.54 -1.36 -7.90
C ALA A 285 21.57 -0.71 -9.29
N LYS A 286 22.70 -0.78 -10.02
CA LYS A 286 22.79 -0.28 -11.40
C LYS A 286 21.91 -1.06 -12.36
N GLU A 287 21.84 -2.38 -12.22
CA GLU A 287 20.96 -3.19 -13.05
C GLU A 287 19.50 -2.94 -12.78
N ILE A 288 19.09 -2.82 -11.52
CA ILE A 288 17.72 -2.47 -11.18
C ILE A 288 17.39 -1.09 -11.75
N ASP A 289 18.29 -0.12 -11.66
CA ASP A 289 18.09 1.22 -12.22
C ASP A 289 17.93 1.20 -13.74
N ALA A 290 18.80 0.44 -14.43
CA ALA A 290 18.71 0.24 -15.88
C ALA A 290 17.43 -0.49 -16.29
N TRP A 291 17.05 -1.54 -15.55
CA TRP A 291 15.81 -2.29 -15.76
C TRP A 291 14.58 -1.39 -15.56
N LEU A 292 14.50 -0.63 -14.45
CA LEU A 292 13.40 0.31 -14.19
C LEU A 292 13.26 1.33 -15.32
N LYS A 293 14.37 1.85 -15.84
CA LYS A 293 14.37 2.76 -16.99
C LYS A 293 13.88 2.07 -18.26
N SER A 294 14.40 0.88 -18.58
CA SER A 294 14.02 0.10 -19.76
C SER A 294 12.54 -0.26 -19.76
N VAL A 295 12.06 -0.78 -18.63
CA VAL A 295 10.68 -1.22 -18.44
C VAL A 295 9.72 -0.04 -18.57
N ARG A 296 10.05 1.12 -17.99
CA ARG A 296 9.27 2.34 -18.22
C ARG A 296 9.17 2.67 -19.71
N GLN A 297 10.26 2.58 -20.47
CA GLN A 297 10.24 2.85 -21.92
C GLN A 297 9.44 1.82 -22.71
N GLU A 298 9.62 0.52 -22.46
CA GLU A 298 8.88 -0.55 -23.14
C GLU A 298 7.38 -0.39 -22.92
N HIS A 299 6.96 -0.13 -21.69
CA HIS A 299 5.55 0.02 -21.36
C HIS A 299 4.97 1.40 -21.67
N LEU A 300 5.81 2.43 -21.85
CA LEU A 300 5.43 3.70 -22.51
C LEU A 300 4.92 3.47 -23.94
N ALA A 301 5.40 2.44 -24.63
CA ALA A 301 4.93 2.12 -25.97
C ALA A 301 3.58 1.38 -25.99
N ASP A 302 3.18 0.69 -24.90
CA ASP A 302 1.99 -0.16 -24.90
C ASP A 302 1.39 -0.38 -23.50
N PRO A 303 0.45 0.49 -23.06
CA PRO A 303 -0.20 0.34 -21.77
C PRO A 303 -1.12 -0.89 -21.67
N ALA A 304 -1.58 -1.46 -22.79
CA ALA A 304 -2.45 -2.63 -22.77
C ALA A 304 -1.72 -3.90 -22.29
N GLY A 305 -0.41 -4.00 -22.57
CA GLY A 305 0.42 -5.07 -22.03
C GLY A 305 0.51 -5.07 -20.50
N MET A 306 0.46 -3.89 -19.86
CA MET A 306 0.58 -3.75 -18.40
C MET A 306 -0.66 -4.28 -17.68
N ASP A 307 -1.83 -3.94 -18.20
CA ASP A 307 -3.09 -4.40 -17.61
C ASP A 307 -3.26 -5.91 -17.75
N ALA A 308 -2.81 -6.46 -18.88
CA ALA A 308 -2.75 -7.90 -19.08
C ALA A 308 -1.86 -8.59 -18.04
N ILE A 309 -0.72 -8.00 -17.65
CA ILE A 309 0.14 -8.54 -16.58
C ILE A 309 -0.62 -8.59 -15.26
N LEU A 310 -1.29 -7.50 -14.87
CA LEU A 310 -2.08 -7.47 -13.64
C LEU A 310 -3.19 -8.52 -13.66
N TYR A 311 -3.95 -8.60 -14.76
CA TYR A 311 -5.03 -9.56 -14.95
C TYR A 311 -4.56 -11.02 -14.84
N VAL A 312 -3.46 -11.36 -15.52
CA VAL A 312 -2.88 -12.71 -15.47
C VAL A 312 -2.31 -13.00 -14.08
N THR A 313 -1.63 -12.02 -13.46
CA THR A 313 -1.08 -12.17 -12.10
C THR A 313 -2.20 -12.42 -11.09
N GLN A 314 -3.30 -11.66 -11.13
CA GLN A 314 -4.46 -11.89 -10.26
C GLN A 314 -5.02 -13.31 -10.38
N SER A 315 -5.03 -13.88 -11.59
CA SER A 315 -5.45 -15.27 -11.80
C SER A 315 -4.52 -16.28 -11.12
N PHE A 316 -3.21 -16.00 -11.06
CA PHE A 316 -2.25 -16.80 -10.31
C PHE A 316 -2.37 -16.60 -8.79
N LEU A 317 -2.65 -15.38 -8.33
CA LEU A 317 -2.72 -15.04 -6.91
C LEU A 317 -4.05 -15.43 -6.26
N GLY A 318 -5.12 -15.56 -7.03
CA GLY A 318 -6.48 -15.84 -6.56
C GLY A 318 -6.81 -17.31 -6.32
N GLY A 319 -5.82 -18.22 -6.41
CA GLY A 319 -6.04 -19.63 -6.12
C GLY A 319 -6.41 -19.89 -4.64
N PRO A 320 -7.12 -20.99 -4.33
CA PRO A 320 -7.62 -21.30 -2.97
C PRO A 320 -6.52 -21.52 -1.92
N THR A 321 -5.28 -21.73 -2.35
CA THR A 321 -4.08 -21.82 -1.52
C THR A 321 -2.92 -21.13 -2.25
N PRO A 322 -2.74 -19.81 -2.14
CA PRO A 322 -1.58 -19.18 -2.75
C PRO A 322 -0.34 -19.66 -2.00
N ASP A 323 0.57 -20.34 -2.70
CA ASP A 323 1.93 -20.56 -2.21
C ASP A 323 2.52 -19.22 -1.72
N PRO A 324 3.42 -19.24 -0.72
CA PRO A 324 4.05 -18.02 -0.24
C PRO A 324 4.72 -17.31 -1.42
N LEU A 325 4.18 -16.13 -1.75
CA LEU A 325 4.70 -15.34 -2.85
C LEU A 325 6.10 -14.84 -2.50
N PRO A 326 6.95 -14.64 -3.51
CA PRO A 326 8.22 -13.96 -3.33
C PRO A 326 8.03 -12.60 -2.63
N PRO A 327 9.05 -12.09 -1.92
CA PRO A 327 8.96 -10.78 -1.26
C PRO A 327 8.61 -9.71 -2.29
N TRP A 328 7.63 -8.86 -1.97
CA TRP A 328 7.14 -7.80 -2.84
C TRP A 328 7.72 -6.46 -2.37
N ALA A 329 8.44 -5.74 -3.22
CA ALA A 329 9.07 -4.46 -2.84
C ALA A 329 8.54 -3.27 -3.64
N PRO A 330 7.23 -2.94 -3.57
CA PRO A 330 6.70 -1.86 -4.40
C PRO A 330 7.35 -0.51 -4.05
N VAL A 331 8.09 0.07 -5.01
CA VAL A 331 8.70 1.38 -4.84
C VAL A 331 7.76 2.50 -5.29
N PHE A 332 7.45 3.41 -4.37
CA PHE A 332 6.64 4.60 -4.66
C PHE A 332 7.51 5.86 -4.69
N GLY A 333 7.42 6.60 -5.80
CA GLY A 333 8.09 7.90 -5.93
C GLY A 333 7.20 9.02 -5.41
N GLY A 334 7.64 9.74 -4.38
CA GLY A 334 7.17 11.10 -4.06
C GLY A 334 5.69 11.24 -3.70
N PHE A 335 5.29 10.72 -2.55
CA PHE A 335 4.02 11.07 -1.93
C PHE A 335 4.23 12.05 -0.77
N ASP A 336 3.58 13.22 -0.84
CA ASP A 336 3.37 14.11 0.30
C ASP A 336 2.26 13.62 1.24
N VAL A 337 1.63 12.47 0.95
CA VAL A 337 0.46 11.98 1.69
C VAL A 337 0.64 10.51 2.07
N GLN A 338 0.56 10.23 3.38
CA GLN A 338 0.46 8.86 3.91
C GLN A 338 -0.86 8.22 3.46
N SER A 339 -0.78 7.17 2.66
CA SER A 339 -1.86 6.18 2.55
C SER A 339 -1.32 4.83 3.03
N GLY A 340 -1.68 4.45 4.25
CA GLY A 340 -1.45 3.09 4.73
C GLY A 340 -2.37 2.15 3.96
N VAL A 341 -1.81 1.37 3.02
CA VAL A 341 -2.55 0.32 2.34
C VAL A 341 -2.56 -0.91 3.25
N LEU A 342 -3.65 -1.09 4.00
CA LEU A 342 -3.93 -2.36 4.68
C LEU A 342 -4.28 -3.39 3.59
N CYS A 343 -3.56 -4.50 3.54
CA CYS A 343 -3.85 -5.57 2.59
C CYS A 343 -3.81 -6.92 3.28
N ASN A 344 -4.89 -7.68 3.11
CA ASN A 344 -5.14 -8.91 3.85
C ASN A 344 -4.66 -10.18 3.14
N SER A 345 -3.70 -10.06 2.22
CA SER A 345 -3.18 -11.20 1.46
C SER A 345 -2.04 -11.91 2.22
N GLY A 346 -2.45 -12.87 3.06
CA GLY A 346 -1.82 -14.02 3.73
C GLY A 346 -0.30 -14.29 3.76
N SER A 347 0.55 -13.75 2.90
CA SER A 347 1.97 -14.16 2.82
C SER A 347 2.92 -13.09 2.28
N ILE A 348 2.39 -11.93 1.90
CA ILE A 348 3.15 -10.92 1.18
C ILE A 348 3.88 -10.01 2.16
N ASN A 349 5.21 -10.12 2.17
CA ASN A 349 6.02 -9.02 2.68
C ASN A 349 5.97 -7.90 1.67
N ARG A 350 5.45 -6.74 2.08
CA ARG A 350 5.50 -5.53 1.26
C ARG A 350 6.49 -4.58 1.87
N SER A 351 7.31 -3.98 1.03
CA SER A 351 8.15 -2.87 1.44
C SER A 351 7.82 -1.61 0.64
N TRP A 352 7.73 -0.49 1.33
CA TRP A 352 7.35 0.80 0.78
C TRP A 352 8.44 1.79 1.11
N ILE A 353 8.76 2.65 0.15
CA ILE A 353 9.60 3.82 0.41
C ILE A 353 8.91 5.10 -0.04
N TRP A 354 9.13 6.19 0.69
CA TRP A 354 8.68 7.52 0.32
C TRP A 354 9.51 8.59 1.04
N THR A 355 9.48 9.81 0.53
CA THR A 355 10.05 10.97 1.21
C THR A 355 8.92 11.82 1.78
N PHE A 356 9.00 12.18 3.05
CA PHE A 356 8.04 13.08 3.71
C PHE A 356 8.82 13.99 4.67
N ASP A 357 8.57 15.30 4.63
CA ASP A 357 9.29 16.30 5.43
C ASP A 357 10.83 16.13 5.37
N ASN A 358 11.35 15.95 4.15
CA ASN A 358 12.78 15.71 3.88
C ASN A 358 13.38 14.48 4.58
N CYS A 359 12.55 13.56 5.08
CA CYS A 359 12.94 12.28 5.63
C CYS A 359 12.59 11.15 4.66
N PHE A 360 13.55 10.28 4.38
CA PHE A 360 13.34 9.03 3.66
C PHE A 360 12.76 7.99 4.62
N ASN A 361 11.62 7.44 4.26
CA ASN A 361 10.88 6.49 5.07
C ASN A 361 10.89 5.14 4.38
N ILE A 362 11.03 4.09 5.20
CA ILE A 362 10.92 2.70 4.79
C ILE A 362 9.85 2.07 5.66
N LEU A 363 8.87 1.41 5.05
CA LEU A 363 7.83 0.69 5.77
C LEU A 363 7.77 -0.74 5.27
N PHE A 364 7.87 -1.69 6.19
CA PHE A 364 7.69 -3.09 5.90
C PHE A 364 6.39 -3.58 6.53
N THR A 365 5.62 -4.37 5.80
CA THR A 365 4.46 -5.09 6.33
C THR A 365 4.75 -6.58 6.32
N ARG A 366 4.51 -7.28 7.43
CA ARG A 366 4.56 -8.73 7.50
C ARG A 366 3.22 -9.30 7.97
N ASN A 367 2.93 -10.52 7.54
CA ASN A 367 1.93 -11.34 8.18
C ASN A 367 2.57 -12.06 9.39
N GLU A 368 2.05 -11.82 10.59
CA GLU A 368 2.53 -12.41 11.84
C GLU A 368 2.42 -13.93 11.88
N ALA A 369 1.41 -14.50 11.20
CA ALA A 369 1.25 -15.94 11.06
C ALA A 369 2.34 -16.57 10.18
N CYS A 370 2.94 -15.81 9.26
CA CYS A 370 3.98 -16.33 8.36
C CYS A 370 5.41 -16.04 8.82
N TYR A 371 5.66 -14.88 9.44
CA TYR A 371 7.02 -14.36 9.64
C TYR A 371 7.27 -13.93 11.09
N GLY A 372 8.42 -14.28 11.65
CA GLY A 372 8.80 -13.96 13.03
C GLY A 372 9.17 -12.48 13.19
N ALA A 373 8.93 -11.91 14.37
CA ALA A 373 9.26 -10.50 14.65
C ALA A 373 10.77 -10.24 14.52
N SER A 374 11.58 -11.08 15.16
CA SER A 374 13.04 -10.97 15.17
C SER A 374 13.66 -11.05 13.76
N MET A 375 13.22 -12.00 12.95
CA MET A 375 13.67 -12.14 11.56
C MET A 375 13.35 -10.88 10.76
N PHE A 376 12.13 -10.36 10.88
CA PHE A 376 11.71 -9.20 10.10
C PHE A 376 12.40 -7.92 10.55
N GLU A 377 12.60 -7.73 11.86
CA GLU A 377 13.41 -6.63 12.39
C GLU A 377 14.85 -6.69 11.88
N GLN A 378 15.43 -7.90 11.85
CA GLN A 378 16.77 -8.09 11.30
C GLN A 378 16.82 -7.79 9.80
N LEU A 379 15.79 -8.20 9.04
CA LEU A 379 15.66 -7.86 7.63
C LEU A 379 15.63 -6.35 7.40
N MET A 380 14.87 -5.62 8.22
CA MET A 380 14.82 -4.15 8.15
C MET A 380 16.16 -3.52 8.50
N ARG A 381 16.80 -3.96 9.60
CA ARG A 381 18.13 -3.48 10.00
C ARG A 381 19.15 -3.71 8.88
N ASN A 382 19.25 -4.94 8.37
CA ASN A 382 20.15 -5.27 7.26
C ASN A 382 19.87 -4.41 6.00
N THR A 383 18.60 -4.15 5.69
CA THR A 383 18.22 -3.30 4.54
C THR A 383 18.69 -1.86 4.76
N VAL A 384 18.46 -1.31 5.95
CA VAL A 384 18.88 0.05 6.33
C VAL A 384 20.40 0.17 6.37
N ASP A 385 21.10 -0.81 6.94
CA ASP A 385 22.57 -0.81 7.06
C ASP A 385 23.22 -0.84 5.66
N ARG A 386 22.69 -1.64 4.74
CA ARG A 386 23.16 -1.68 3.34
C ARG A 386 22.92 -0.35 2.61
N LEU A 387 21.81 0.33 2.89
CA LEU A 387 21.62 1.70 2.41
C LEU A 387 22.57 2.69 3.07
N GLY A 388 22.91 2.47 4.34
CA GLY A 388 23.89 3.23 5.08
C GLY A 388 25.30 3.14 4.48
N TRP A 389 25.69 2.00 3.90
CA TRP A 389 26.98 1.84 3.22
C TRP A 389 27.19 2.76 2.01
N LEU A 390 26.12 3.36 1.49
CA LEU A 390 26.23 4.38 0.46
C LEU A 390 26.77 5.72 0.98
N VAL A 391 26.43 6.05 2.23
CA VAL A 391 26.63 7.34 2.92
C VAL A 391 27.92 7.35 3.72
#